data_AF-A0A0F9KTK0-F1
#
_entry.id   AF-A0A0F9KTK0-F1
#
_cell.length_a   1.000
_cell.length_b   1.000
_cell.length_c   1.000
_cell.angle_alpha   90.00
_cell.angle_beta   90.00
_cell.angle_gamma   90.00
#
_symmetry.space_group_name_H-M   'P 1'
#
loop_
_entity.id
_entity.type
_entity.pdbx_description
1 polymer ?
#
loop_
_entity_poly.entity_id
_entity_poly.type
_entity_poly.pdbx_seq_one_letter_code
_entity_poly.pdbx_strand_id
1 'polypeptide(L)'
;MNQVEMISLEDLVSKSHNYRKFANIWSFQFVEKKLKKLEHNNPHKGHGLLRIFKCLLLQFMENLSDRELERFIEENNAAKWFCGFNLRDNTPDHSVFCQTRKKIGTNVLSKIFADLRDQLKKQGLMNEVFSFVDATHLITKANL
;
A
#
# COMPACT_ATOMS: atom_id res chain seq x y z
N MET A 1 15.39 -12.55 -32.39
CA MET A 1 14.04 -12.12 -32.84
C MET A 1 13.65 -10.93 -32.00
N ASN A 2 13.42 -9.77 -32.61
CA ASN A 2 12.89 -8.60 -31.91
C ASN A 2 11.38 -8.59 -32.11
N GLN A 3 10.66 -9.26 -31.21
CA GLN A 3 9.20 -9.20 -31.14
C GLN A 3 8.83 -8.00 -30.26
N VAL A 4 7.99 -7.11 -30.78
CA VAL A 4 7.45 -5.97 -30.05
C VAL A 4 5.98 -6.26 -29.77
N GLU A 5 5.60 -6.28 -28.50
CA GLU A 5 4.24 -6.53 -28.04
C GLU A 5 3.72 -5.32 -27.24
N MET A 6 2.48 -4.92 -27.51
CA MET A 6 1.80 -3.86 -26.74
C MET A 6 1.12 -4.51 -25.53
N ILE A 7 1.62 -4.19 -24.33
CA ILE A 7 1.21 -4.85 -23.09
C ILE A 7 0.57 -3.82 -22.15
N SER A 8 -0.55 -4.21 -21.54
CA SER A 8 -1.22 -3.44 -20.48
C SER A 8 -0.94 -4.08 -19.12
N LEU A 9 -0.54 -3.28 -18.13
CA LEU A 9 -0.36 -3.77 -16.77
C LEU A 9 -1.67 -4.31 -16.17
N GLU A 10 -2.81 -3.76 -16.60
CA GLU A 10 -4.13 -4.25 -16.21
C GLU A 10 -4.34 -5.71 -16.63
N ASP A 11 -3.93 -6.06 -17.84
CA ASP A 11 -4.11 -7.42 -18.40
C ASP A 11 -3.12 -8.43 -17.81
N LEU A 12 -1.97 -7.95 -17.31
CA LEU A 12 -0.96 -8.77 -16.65
C LEU A 12 -1.35 -9.22 -15.24
N VAL A 13 -2.39 -8.63 -14.64
CA VAL A 13 -2.83 -8.95 -13.28
C VAL A 13 -4.20 -9.62 -13.35
N SER A 14 -4.24 -10.91 -13.03
CA SER A 14 -5.47 -11.72 -13.03
C SER A 14 -6.64 -11.00 -12.36
N LYS A 15 -7.83 -11.05 -12.98
CA LYS A 15 -9.06 -10.45 -12.44
C LYS A 15 -9.46 -11.00 -11.07
N SER A 16 -9.07 -12.25 -10.76
CA SER A 16 -9.34 -12.90 -9.47
C SER A 16 -8.28 -12.63 -8.40
N HIS A 17 -7.24 -11.84 -8.71
CA HIS A 17 -6.13 -11.55 -7.81
C HIS A 17 -6.61 -10.86 -6.52
N ASN A 18 -6.01 -11.24 -5.38
CA ASN A 18 -6.43 -10.75 -4.06
C ASN A 18 -6.30 -9.23 -3.92
N TYR A 19 -5.26 -8.63 -4.48
CA TYR A 19 -5.09 -7.17 -4.50
C TYR A 19 -6.23 -6.42 -5.21
N ARG A 20 -6.84 -7.02 -6.24
CA ARG A 20 -8.01 -6.43 -6.91
C ARG A 20 -9.23 -6.45 -6.01
N LYS A 21 -9.49 -7.59 -5.37
CA LYS A 21 -10.57 -7.73 -4.38
C LYS A 21 -10.40 -6.71 -3.25
N PHE A 22 -9.19 -6.60 -2.72
CA PHE A 22 -8.87 -5.65 -1.66
C PHE A 22 -9.04 -4.19 -2.10
N ALA A 23 -8.53 -3.82 -3.29
CA ALA A 23 -8.70 -2.49 -3.84
C ALA A 23 -10.16 -2.11 -4.13
N ASN A 24 -11.02 -3.10 -4.41
CA ASN A 24 -12.46 -2.89 -4.59
C ASN A 24 -13.21 -2.69 -3.27
N ILE A 25 -12.73 -3.30 -2.19
CA ILE A 25 -13.34 -3.23 -0.85
C ILE A 25 -13.00 -1.89 -0.18
N TRP A 26 -11.76 -1.39 -0.35
CA TRP A 26 -11.29 -0.19 0.34
C TRP A 26 -11.18 1.04 -0.57
N SER A 27 -11.93 2.09 -0.23
CA SER A 27 -11.76 3.41 -0.84
C SER A 27 -10.60 4.19 -0.21
N PHE A 28 -9.58 4.49 -1.02
CA PHE A 28 -8.40 5.28 -0.62
C PHE A 28 -8.63 6.81 -0.59
N GLN A 29 -9.85 7.30 -0.87
CA GLN A 29 -10.11 8.75 -0.94
C GLN A 29 -9.81 9.48 0.38
N PHE A 30 -10.16 8.87 1.52
CA PHE A 30 -9.87 9.46 2.84
C PHE A 30 -8.36 9.47 3.10
N VAL A 31 -7.67 8.38 2.74
CA VAL A 31 -6.22 8.25 2.86
C VAL A 31 -5.53 9.35 2.06
N GLU A 32 -5.90 9.53 0.80
CA GLU A 32 -5.33 10.56 -0.06
C GLU A 32 -5.50 11.96 0.55
N LYS A 33 -6.69 12.29 1.07
CA LYS A 33 -6.95 13.57 1.75
C LYS A 33 -6.06 13.77 2.97
N LYS A 34 -5.80 12.72 3.76
CA LYS A 34 -4.91 12.80 4.93
C LYS A 34 -3.45 12.96 4.52
N LEU A 35 -3.01 12.19 3.53
CA LEU A 35 -1.64 12.20 3.04
C LEU A 35 -1.30 13.50 2.32
N LYS A 36 -2.21 14.10 1.54
CA LYS A 36 -2.01 15.41 0.90
C LYS A 36 -1.64 16.51 1.90
N LYS A 37 -2.18 16.47 3.12
CA LYS A 37 -1.81 17.43 4.19
C LYS A 37 -0.34 17.30 4.63
N LEU A 38 0.28 16.14 4.40
CA LEU A 38 1.67 15.86 4.72
C LEU A 38 2.61 16.09 3.52
N GLU A 39 2.09 16.33 2.32
CA GLU A 39 2.89 16.44 1.10
C GLU A 39 3.69 17.74 0.98
N HIS A 40 3.33 18.80 1.72
CA HIS A 40 3.92 20.14 1.59
C HIS A 40 5.46 20.15 1.65
N ASN A 41 6.06 19.23 2.43
CA ASN A 41 7.50 19.07 2.59
C ASN A 41 8.00 17.67 2.16
N ASN A 42 7.52 17.10 1.05
CA ASN A 42 8.00 15.79 0.59
C ASN A 42 9.15 15.94 -0.43
N PRO A 43 10.39 15.53 -0.13
CA PRO A 43 11.47 15.47 -1.12
C PRO A 43 11.21 14.41 -2.20
N HIS A 44 10.35 13.41 -1.95
CA HIS A 44 10.03 12.32 -2.88
C HIS A 44 8.75 12.57 -3.71
N LYS A 45 8.51 13.82 -4.14
CA LYS A 45 7.34 14.19 -4.96
C LYS A 45 7.15 13.30 -6.20
N GLY A 46 8.22 12.70 -6.74
CA GLY A 46 8.19 11.85 -7.92
C GLY A 46 7.34 10.58 -7.79
N HIS A 47 7.25 9.95 -6.61
CA HIS A 47 6.49 8.71 -6.44
C HIS A 47 5.07 8.94 -5.88
N GLY A 48 4.81 10.08 -5.25
CA GLY A 48 3.53 10.39 -4.60
C GLY A 48 3.32 9.66 -3.27
N LEU A 49 2.85 10.37 -2.24
CA LEU A 49 2.79 9.81 -0.88
C LEU A 49 1.77 8.67 -0.77
N LEU A 50 0.71 8.71 -1.58
CA LEU A 50 -0.30 7.64 -1.65
C LEU A 50 0.29 6.33 -2.19
N ARG A 51 1.15 6.37 -3.22
CA ARG A 51 1.75 5.16 -3.78
C ARG A 51 2.65 4.48 -2.74
N ILE A 52 3.49 5.27 -2.08
CA ILE A 52 4.38 4.77 -1.02
C ILE A 52 3.56 4.22 0.16
N PHE A 53 2.45 4.86 0.53
CA PHE A 53 1.56 4.30 1.54
C PHE A 53 1.01 2.92 1.14
N LYS A 54 0.60 2.75 -0.13
CA LYS A 54 0.18 1.43 -0.64
C LYS A 54 1.32 0.40 -0.63
N CYS A 55 2.56 0.82 -0.87
CA CYS A 55 3.74 -0.05 -0.69
C CYS A 55 3.85 -0.53 0.76
N LEU A 56 3.75 0.38 1.73
CA LEU A 56 3.78 0.04 3.16
C LEU A 56 2.62 -0.87 3.58
N LEU A 57 1.48 -0.75 2.90
CA LEU A 57 0.37 -1.66 3.11
C LEU A 57 0.66 -3.06 2.56
N LEU A 58 1.23 -3.18 1.35
CA LEU A 58 1.66 -4.48 0.82
C LEU A 58 2.73 -5.12 1.70
N GLN A 59 3.66 -4.33 2.22
CA GLN A 59 4.67 -4.79 3.17
C GLN A 59 4.04 -5.53 4.35
N PHE A 60 2.96 -4.96 4.89
CA PHE A 60 2.23 -5.54 5.99
C PHE A 60 1.46 -6.81 5.55
N MET A 61 0.74 -6.74 4.42
CA MET A 61 -0.07 -7.85 3.91
C MET A 61 0.77 -9.09 3.57
N GLU A 62 1.98 -8.88 3.07
CA GLU A 62 2.91 -9.93 2.63
C GLU A 62 3.98 -10.26 3.69
N ASN A 63 3.94 -9.58 4.85
CA ASN A 63 4.91 -9.73 5.95
C ASN A 63 6.38 -9.59 5.50
N LEU A 64 6.71 -8.49 4.81
CA LEU A 64 8.02 -8.23 4.22
C LEU A 64 8.85 -7.22 5.04
N SER A 65 10.17 -7.39 5.06
CA SER A 65 11.10 -6.33 5.49
C SER A 65 11.17 -5.18 4.47
N ASP A 66 11.79 -4.05 4.84
CA ASP A 66 11.88 -2.89 3.94
C ASP A 66 12.66 -3.21 2.64
N ARG A 67 13.69 -4.07 2.71
CA ARG A 67 14.47 -4.50 1.54
C ARG A 67 13.74 -5.54 0.70
N GLU A 68 13.01 -6.44 1.35
CA GLU A 68 12.16 -7.39 0.63
C GLU A 68 11.03 -6.67 -0.08
N LEU A 69 10.45 -5.63 0.53
CA LEU A 69 9.44 -4.80 -0.12
C LEU A 69 9.97 -4.08 -1.35
N GLU A 70 11.16 -3.49 -1.27
CA GLU A 70 11.84 -2.85 -2.40
C GLU A 70 11.92 -3.81 -3.59
N ARG A 71 12.51 -4.99 -3.38
CA ARG A 71 12.64 -6.03 -4.40
C ARG A 71 11.28 -6.54 -4.89
N PHE A 72 10.33 -6.75 -3.98
CA PHE A 72 9.01 -7.25 -4.30
C PHE A 72 8.26 -6.32 -5.25
N ILE A 73 8.29 -5.00 -5.01
CA ILE A 73 7.63 -4.03 -5.89
C ILE A 73 8.36 -3.90 -7.22
N GLU A 74 9.69 -4.03 -7.24
CA GLU A 74 10.47 -3.99 -8.47
C GLU A 74 10.13 -5.17 -9.42
N GLU A 75 10.01 -6.37 -8.86
CA GLU A 75 9.86 -7.62 -9.62
C GLU A 75 8.38 -8.01 -9.88
N ASN A 76 7.43 -7.57 -9.06
CA ASN A 76 6.05 -8.05 -9.09
C ASN A 76 5.07 -7.08 -9.78
N ASN A 77 4.50 -7.51 -10.91
CA ASN A 77 3.51 -6.74 -11.66
C ASN A 77 2.22 -6.45 -10.86
N ALA A 78 1.74 -7.40 -10.05
CA ALA A 78 0.55 -7.17 -9.22
C ALA A 78 0.81 -6.14 -8.12
N ALA A 79 2.02 -6.13 -7.56
CA ALA A 79 2.43 -5.10 -6.60
C ALA A 79 2.51 -3.72 -7.26
N LYS A 80 3.15 -3.62 -8.43
CA LYS A 80 3.18 -2.38 -9.24
C LYS A 80 1.78 -1.88 -9.54
N TRP A 81 0.90 -2.77 -10.02
CA TRP A 81 -0.50 -2.45 -10.31
C TRP A 81 -1.22 -1.89 -9.09
N PHE A 82 -1.12 -2.58 -7.94
CA PHE A 82 -1.80 -2.17 -6.71
C PHE A 82 -1.33 -0.78 -6.24
N CYS A 83 -0.01 -0.57 -6.21
CA CYS A 83 0.62 0.68 -5.80
C CYS A 83 0.46 1.82 -6.81
N GLY A 84 0.08 1.51 -8.06
CA GLY A 84 -0.11 2.49 -9.13
C GLY A 84 1.18 2.90 -9.85
N PHE A 85 2.15 1.99 -9.95
CA PHE A 85 3.35 2.14 -10.77
C PHE A 85 3.13 1.59 -12.18
N ASN A 86 3.81 2.16 -13.17
CA ASN A 86 3.91 1.58 -14.51
C ASN A 86 4.98 0.47 -14.55
N LEU A 87 4.99 -0.33 -15.62
CA LEU A 87 5.96 -1.41 -15.82
C LEU A 87 7.42 -0.95 -15.76
N ARG A 88 7.70 0.26 -16.26
CA ARG A 88 9.04 0.87 -16.35
C ARG A 88 9.31 1.94 -15.30
N ASP A 89 8.37 2.18 -14.38
CA ASP A 89 8.61 3.17 -13.34
C ASP A 89 9.73 2.68 -12.41
N ASN A 90 10.64 3.59 -12.05
CA ASN A 90 11.55 3.35 -10.94
C ASN A 90 10.75 3.26 -9.64
N THR A 91 10.95 2.20 -8.88
CA THR A 91 10.26 1.96 -7.61
C THR A 91 11.04 2.56 -6.45
N PRO A 92 10.38 2.92 -5.34
CA PRO A 92 11.07 3.49 -4.18
C PRO A 92 12.00 2.45 -3.53
N ASP A 93 13.13 2.92 -3.01
CA ASP A 93 14.04 2.10 -2.21
C ASP A 93 13.58 1.99 -0.73
N HIS A 94 14.22 1.09 0.01
CA HIS A 94 13.97 0.88 1.44
C HIS A 94 14.11 2.15 2.30
N SER A 95 14.97 3.09 1.90
CA SER A 95 15.18 4.35 2.62
C SER A 95 13.95 5.26 2.50
N VAL A 96 13.28 5.27 1.35
CA VAL A 96 12.03 6.01 1.12
C VAL A 96 10.92 5.47 2.02
N PHE A 97 10.82 4.15 2.17
CA PHE A 97 9.83 3.52 3.06
C PHE A 97 10.05 3.93 4.53
N CYS A 98 11.29 3.87 5.01
CA CYS A 98 11.65 4.28 6.37
C CYS A 98 11.28 5.74 6.66
N GLN A 99 11.65 6.66 5.75
CA GLN A 99 11.39 8.09 5.89
C GLN A 99 9.89 8.39 5.84
N THR A 100 9.18 7.74 4.92
CA THR A 100 7.74 7.92 4.76
C THR A 100 6.96 7.42 5.98
N ARG A 101 7.33 6.26 6.53
CA ARG A 101 6.72 5.72 7.76
C ARG A 101 6.84 6.69 8.93
N LYS A 102 8.03 7.26 9.14
CA LYS A 102 8.27 8.30 10.16
C LYS A 102 7.42 9.55 9.92
N LYS A 103 7.28 9.97 8.66
CA LYS A 103 6.53 11.16 8.27
C LYS A 103 5.01 11.00 8.43
N ILE A 104 4.46 9.84 8.10
CA ILE A 104 3.04 9.57 8.32
C ILE A 104 2.76 9.54 9.82
N GLY A 105 3.58 8.80 10.57
CA GLY A 105 3.45 8.70 12.02
C GLY A 105 2.22 7.92 12.48
N THR A 106 2.23 7.52 13.74
CA THR A 106 1.21 6.64 14.34
C THR A 106 -0.18 7.26 14.40
N ASN A 107 -0.27 8.57 14.66
CA ASN A 107 -1.56 9.28 14.76
C ASN A 107 -2.31 9.30 13.42
N VAL A 108 -1.62 9.54 12.30
CA VAL A 108 -2.25 9.55 10.98
C VAL A 108 -2.61 8.13 10.55
N LEU A 109 -1.71 7.16 10.78
CA LEU A 109 -2.00 5.74 10.53
C LEU A 109 -3.24 5.28 11.31
N SER A 110 -3.33 5.57 12.61
CA SER A 110 -4.48 5.20 13.44
C SER A 110 -5.80 5.72 12.88
N LYS A 111 -5.83 6.99 12.41
CA LYS A 111 -7.01 7.58 11.77
C LYS A 111 -7.36 6.92 10.44
N ILE A 112 -6.36 6.55 9.64
CA ILE A 112 -6.56 5.82 8.38
C ILE A 112 -7.14 4.44 8.65
N PHE A 113 -6.60 3.69 9.61
CA PHE A 113 -7.11 2.36 9.96
C PHE A 113 -8.49 2.41 10.60
N ALA A 114 -8.81 3.44 11.37
CA ALA A 114 -10.16 3.65 11.87
C ALA A 114 -11.17 3.81 10.71
N ASP A 115 -10.83 4.64 9.72
CA ASP A 115 -11.66 4.82 8.53
C ASP A 115 -11.81 3.51 7.72
N LEU A 116 -10.73 2.74 7.55
CA LEU A 116 -10.81 1.40 6.94
C LEU A 116 -11.80 0.49 7.69
N ARG A 117 -11.70 0.41 9.03
CA ARG A 117 -12.64 -0.39 9.83
C ARG A 117 -14.08 0.07 9.64
N ASP A 118 -14.33 1.37 9.62
CA ASP A 118 -15.68 1.91 9.41
C ASP A 118 -16.22 1.58 8.01
N GLN A 119 -15.37 1.61 6.97
CA GLN A 119 -15.75 1.18 5.61
C GLN A 119 -16.11 -0.32 5.58
N LEU A 120 -15.30 -1.16 6.20
CA LEU A 120 -15.55 -2.61 6.28
C LEU A 120 -16.82 -2.93 7.08
N LYS A 121 -17.08 -2.20 8.17
CA LYS A 121 -18.30 -2.34 8.97
C LYS A 121 -19.54 -2.06 8.15
N LYS A 122 -19.53 -0.97 7.37
CA LYS A 122 -20.65 -0.58 6.50
C LYS A 122 -20.94 -1.61 5.41
N GLN A 123 -19.92 -2.34 4.97
CA GLN A 123 -20.05 -3.40 3.98
C GLN A 123 -20.42 -4.76 4.59
N GLY A 124 -20.56 -4.86 5.92
CA GLY A 124 -20.86 -6.12 6.61
C GLY A 124 -19.68 -7.10 6.67
N LEU A 125 -18.48 -6.70 6.25
CA LEU A 125 -17.31 -7.56 6.16
C LEU A 125 -16.56 -7.73 7.50
N MET A 126 -17.01 -7.04 8.55
CA MET A 126 -16.31 -7.02 9.84
C MET A 126 -16.39 -8.34 10.61
N ASN A 127 -17.25 -9.31 10.26
CA ASN A 127 -17.25 -10.63 10.94
C ASN A 127 -16.13 -11.56 10.45
N GLU A 128 -15.56 -11.33 9.25
CA GLU A 128 -14.51 -12.19 8.67
C GLU A 128 -13.14 -11.51 8.63
N VAL A 129 -13.10 -10.17 8.49
CA VAL A 129 -11.85 -9.41 8.33
C VAL A 129 -11.07 -9.23 9.64
N PHE A 130 -11.66 -9.49 10.81
CA PHE A 130 -10.90 -9.57 12.06
C PHE A 130 -9.77 -10.60 11.97
N SER A 131 -9.91 -11.69 11.21
CA SER A 131 -8.80 -12.65 11.08
C SER A 131 -7.57 -12.11 10.31
N PHE A 132 -7.70 -11.06 9.48
CA PHE A 132 -6.58 -10.48 8.73
C PHE A 132 -5.95 -9.27 9.45
N VAL A 133 -6.74 -8.57 10.28
CA VAL A 133 -6.32 -7.37 11.03
C VAL A 133 -5.87 -7.71 12.45
N ASP A 134 -6.38 -8.79 13.04
CA ASP A 134 -6.00 -9.25 14.39
C ASP A 134 -4.65 -10.00 14.40
N ALA A 135 -4.13 -10.39 13.23
CA ALA A 135 -2.88 -11.14 13.12
C ALA A 135 -1.59 -10.28 13.24
N THR A 136 -1.67 -8.97 13.47
CA THR A 136 -0.45 -8.16 13.58
C THR A 136 -0.60 -6.95 14.49
N HIS A 137 -0.47 -7.18 15.80
CA HIS A 137 0.35 -6.31 16.65
C HIS A 137 0.06 -4.79 16.60
N LEU A 138 -1.19 -4.36 16.74
CA LEU A 138 -1.50 -2.94 16.96
C LEU A 138 -0.85 -2.39 18.26
N ILE A 139 -0.34 -3.27 19.14
CA ILE A 139 0.43 -2.96 20.36
C ILE A 139 1.40 -4.11 20.66
N THR A 140 2.59 -4.18 20.04
CA THR A 140 3.62 -5.12 20.55
C THR A 140 5.06 -4.65 20.36
N LYS A 141 5.25 -3.34 20.49
CA LYS A 141 6.47 -2.73 21.04
C LYS A 141 6.18 -1.30 21.51
N ALA A 142 5.17 -1.16 22.38
CA ALA A 142 5.27 -0.17 23.45
C ALA A 142 6.08 -0.83 24.58
N ASN A 143 7.39 -1.00 24.34
CA ASN A 143 8.36 -1.03 25.42
C ASN A 143 9.15 0.26 25.28
N LEU A 144 8.47 1.34 25.67
CA LEU A 144 8.92 2.44 26.52
C LEU A 144 7.67 2.95 27.23
#